data_AF-A0A1H3CEX3-F1
#
_entry.id   AF-A0A1H3CEX3-F1
#
_cell.length_a   1.000
_cell.length_b   1.000
_cell.length_c   1.000
_cell.angle_alpha   90.00
_cell.angle_beta   90.00
_cell.angle_gamma   90.00
#
_symmetry.space_group_name_H-M   'P 1'
#
loop_
_entity.id
_entity.type
_entity.pdbx_description
1 polymer ?
#
loop_
_entity_poly.entity_id
_entity_poly.type
_entity_poly.pdbx_seq_one_letter_code
_entity_poly.pdbx_strand_id
1 'polypeptide(L)'
;MQLTSKDLNYLKDELSWELLAFKKCFHYSQECIDPQLKQFIDQVGQMHQQHYQQLLTHLDPNGVGSAAMPSQGMTGPSNTTPQ
;
A
#
# COMPACT_ATOMS: atom_id res chain seq x y z
N MET A 1 24.19 -0.01 11.36
CA MET A 1 24.61 0.63 10.10
C MET A 1 24.02 2.03 10.09
N GLN A 2 24.80 3.07 9.85
CA GLN A 2 24.27 4.44 9.72
C GLN A 2 23.97 4.70 8.24
N LEU A 3 22.79 5.28 7.96
CA LEU A 3 22.45 5.77 6.62
C LEU A 3 23.33 6.97 6.29
N THR A 4 23.92 6.97 5.10
CA THR A 4 24.66 8.11 4.59
C THR A 4 23.71 9.14 3.97
N SER A 5 24.18 10.36 3.74
CA SER A 5 23.41 11.37 3.01
C SER A 5 22.99 10.91 1.61
N LYS A 6 23.79 10.05 0.97
CA LYS A 6 23.47 9.48 -0.33
C LYS A 6 22.30 8.52 -0.24
N ASP A 7 22.29 7.65 0.78
CA ASP A 7 21.19 6.71 1.02
C ASP A 7 19.88 7.43 1.34
N LEU A 8 19.95 8.51 2.14
CA LEU A 8 18.79 9.36 2.44
C LEU A 8 18.22 10.05 1.20
N ASN A 9 19.06 10.43 0.23
CA ASN A 9 18.58 11.01 -1.02
C ASN A 9 17.87 9.96 -1.88
N TYR A 10 18.43 8.74 -2.00
CA TYR A 10 17.74 7.65 -2.69
C TYR A 10 16.39 7.33 -2.04
N LEU A 11 16.33 7.24 -0.71
CA LEU A 11 15.06 7.02 -0.01
C LEU A 11 14.00 8.09 -0.31
N LYS A 12 14.40 9.36 -0.45
CA LYS A 12 13.47 10.43 -0.83
C LYS A 12 12.96 10.29 -2.26
N ASP A 13 13.80 9.84 -3.17
CA ASP A 13 13.40 9.57 -4.55
C ASP A 13 12.40 8.40 -4.61
N GLU A 14 12.71 7.29 -3.92
CA GLU A 14 11.81 6.13 -3.82
C GLU A 14 10.47 6.50 -3.19
N LEU A 15 10.47 7.29 -2.11
CA LEU A 15 9.25 7.79 -1.48
C LEU A 15 8.41 8.64 -2.46
N SER A 16 9.06 9.45 -3.29
CA SER A 16 8.38 10.27 -4.29
C SER A 16 7.75 9.40 -5.39
N TRP A 17 8.42 8.33 -5.79
CA TRP A 17 7.92 7.36 -6.76
C TRP A 17 6.74 6.56 -6.22
N GLU A 18 6.83 6.01 -5.01
CA GLU A 18 5.75 5.26 -4.38
C GLU A 18 4.50 6.14 -4.17
N LEU A 19 4.69 7.38 -3.73
CA LEU A 19 3.61 8.37 -3.59
C LEU A 19 2.89 8.64 -4.91
N LEU A 20 3.65 8.80 -5.98
CA LEU A 20 3.09 9.01 -7.31
C LEU A 20 2.35 7.76 -7.81
N ALA A 21 2.92 6.58 -7.57
CA ALA A 21 2.36 5.30 -8.02
C ALA A 21 0.98 5.05 -7.40
N PHE A 22 0.84 5.07 -6.07
CA PHE A 22 -0.46 4.78 -5.45
C PHE A 22 -1.52 5.84 -5.78
N LYS A 23 -1.14 7.11 -5.98
CA LYS A 23 -2.06 8.16 -6.44
C LYS A 23 -2.58 7.89 -7.85
N LYS A 24 -1.71 7.44 -8.75
CA LYS A 24 -2.10 7.06 -10.12
C LYS A 24 -2.97 5.82 -10.12
N CYS A 25 -2.63 4.80 -9.34
CA CYS A 25 -3.46 3.61 -9.18
C CYS A 25 -4.86 3.99 -8.69
N PHE A 26 -4.96 4.81 -7.65
CA PHE A 26 -6.25 5.30 -7.16
C PHE A 26 -7.04 6.03 -8.25
N HIS A 27 -6.41 6.95 -8.97
CA HIS A 27 -7.07 7.68 -10.06
C HIS A 27 -7.58 6.74 -11.16
N TYR A 28 -6.74 5.85 -11.69
CA TYR A 28 -7.12 4.95 -12.77
C TYR A 28 -8.11 3.86 -12.35
N SER A 29 -8.08 3.42 -11.10
CA SER A 29 -9.09 2.52 -10.53
C SER A 29 -10.49 3.15 -10.59
N GLN A 30 -10.60 4.48 -10.45
CA GLN A 30 -11.89 5.19 -10.52
C GLN A 30 -12.39 5.39 -11.96
N GLU A 31 -11.48 5.40 -12.94
CA GLU A 31 -11.82 5.48 -14.37
C GLU A 31 -12.04 4.09 -15.01
N CYS A 32 -11.70 3.01 -14.29
CA CYS A 32 -11.81 1.66 -14.79
C CYS A 32 -13.24 1.13 -14.70
N ILE A 33 -13.76 0.64 -15.82
CA ILE A 33 -15.11 0.06 -15.91
C ILE A 33 -15.08 -1.44 -15.58
N ASP A 34 -14.02 -2.13 -15.98
CA ASP A 34 -13.89 -3.57 -15.76
C ASP A 34 -13.64 -3.85 -14.26
N PRO A 35 -14.52 -4.63 -13.59
CA PRO A 35 -14.41 -4.87 -12.16
C PRO A 35 -13.14 -5.61 -11.75
N GLN A 36 -12.65 -6.53 -12.58
CA GLN A 36 -11.47 -7.34 -12.28
C GLN A 36 -10.20 -6.49 -12.39
N LEU A 37 -10.13 -5.65 -13.42
CA LEU A 37 -9.03 -4.71 -13.61
C LEU A 37 -9.03 -3.63 -12.52
N LYS A 38 -10.20 -3.11 -12.13
CA LYS A 38 -10.32 -2.18 -11.00
C LYS A 38 -9.74 -2.79 -9.73
N GLN A 39 -10.15 -4.01 -9.38
CA GLN A 39 -9.65 -4.72 -8.21
C GLN A 39 -8.13 -4.93 -8.27
N PHE A 40 -7.59 -5.27 -9.43
CA PHE A 40 -6.15 -5.41 -9.61
C PHE A 40 -5.41 -4.09 -9.41
N ILE A 41 -5.90 -2.99 -9.98
CA ILE A 41 -5.31 -1.65 -9.82
C ILE A 41 -5.36 -1.23 -8.33
N ASP A 42 -6.47 -1.50 -7.64
CA ASP A 42 -6.60 -1.21 -6.21
C ASP A 42 -5.58 -2.00 -5.38
N GLN A 43 -5.36 -3.29 -5.67
CA GLN A 43 -4.35 -4.11 -5.00
C GLN A 43 -2.93 -3.58 -5.22
N VAL A 44 -2.60 -3.19 -6.46
CA VAL A 44 -1.29 -2.60 -6.80
C VAL A 44 -1.10 -1.25 -6.09
N GLY A 45 -2.15 -0.42 -6.03
CA GLY A 45 -2.13 0.84 -5.29
C GLY A 45 -1.87 0.65 -3.79
N GLN A 46 -2.50 -0.35 -3.17
CA GLN A 46 -2.27 -0.69 -1.77
C GLN A 46 -0.85 -1.17 -1.50
N MET A 47 -0.27 -1.97 -2.40
CA MET A 47 1.12 -2.41 -2.31
C MET A 47 2.08 -1.20 -2.31
N HIS A 48 1.92 -0.26 -3.24
CA HIS A 48 2.74 0.96 -3.30
C HIS A 48 2.58 1.83 -2.05
N GLN A 49 1.36 1.95 -1.50
CA GLN A 49 1.15 2.63 -0.22
C GLN A 49 1.87 1.95 0.94
N GLN A 50 1.85 0.61 1.00
CA GLN A 50 2.58 -0.16 2.02
C GLN A 50 4.08 0.04 1.90
N HIS A 51 4.64 0.04 0.69
CA HIS A 51 6.06 0.31 0.46
C HIS A 51 6.44 1.72 0.92
N TYR A 52 5.65 2.74 0.57
CA TYR A 52 5.85 4.11 1.05
C TYR A 52 5.93 4.17 2.59
N GLN A 53 4.99 3.49 3.27
CA GLN A 53 4.93 3.46 4.72
C GLN A 53 6.15 2.75 5.33
N GLN A 54 6.63 1.67 4.71
CA GLN A 54 7.85 0.97 5.12
C GLN A 54 9.08 1.85 4.96
N LEU A 55 9.23 2.51 3.80
CA LEU A 55 10.35 3.42 3.53
C LEU A 55 10.40 4.59 4.53
N LEU A 56 9.24 5.12 4.97
CA LEU A 56 9.19 6.16 5.99
C LEU A 56 9.79 5.72 7.34
N THR A 57 9.67 4.44 7.72
CA THR A 57 10.26 3.93 8.98
C THR A 57 11.79 4.02 8.99
N HIS A 58 12.42 4.07 7.82
CA HIS A 58 13.87 4.24 7.70
C HIS A 58 14.32 5.69 7.84
N LEU A 59 13.41 6.66 7.67
CA LEU A 59 13.69 8.09 7.87
C LEU A 59 13.39 8.56 9.30
N ASP A 60 12.39 7.96 9.93
CA ASP A 60 12.05 8.24 11.33
C ASP A 60 11.97 6.93 12.14
N PRO A 61 13.10 6.43 12.67
CA PRO A 61 13.12 5.19 13.46
C PRO A 61 12.40 5.31 14.81
N ASN A 62 12.02 6.53 15.25
CA ASN A 62 11.21 6.77 16.45
C ASN A 62 9.75 7.13 16.12
N GLY A 63 9.45 7.31 14.83
CA GLY A 63 8.15 7.65 14.29
C GLY A 63 7.25 6.44 14.40
N VAL A 64 6.46 6.44 15.47
CA VAL A 64 5.39 5.49 15.78
C VAL A 64 4.52 5.27 14.54
N GLY A 65 4.86 4.27 13.72
CA GLY A 65 4.08 3.76 12.61
C GLY A 65 2.86 2.98 13.11
N SER A 66 2.05 3.62 13.96
CA SER A 66 0.77 3.09 14.40
C SER A 66 -0.30 3.47 13.41
N ALA A 67 -0.52 2.61 12.43
CA ALA A 67 -1.84 2.30 11.91
C ALA A 67 -1.74 1.05 11.03
N ALA A 68 -1.46 -0.10 11.65
CA ALA A 68 -1.86 -1.36 11.07
C ALA A 68 -3.38 -1.32 10.91
N MET A 69 -3.86 -1.12 9.67
CA MET A 69 -5.26 -1.38 9.34
C MET A 69 -5.53 -2.86 9.63
N PRO A 70 -6.49 -3.20 10.52
CA PRO A 70 -6.90 -4.59 10.67
C PRO A 70 -7.56 -5.03 9.36
N SER A 71 -6.99 -6.05 8.72
CA SER A 71 -7.67 -6.83 7.69
C SER A 71 -8.91 -7.46 8.34
N GLN A 72 -10.06 -6.84 8.11
CA GLN A 72 -11.34 -7.32 8.60
C GLN A 72 -11.65 -8.61 7.84
N GLY A 73 -11.49 -9.74 8.54
CA GLY A 73 -11.83 -11.07 8.05
C GLY A 73 -13.29 -11.08 7.58
N MET A 74 -13.47 -11.26 6.27
CA MET A 74 -14.77 -11.53 5.69
C MET A 74 -15.12 -13.01 5.96
N THR A 75 -15.56 -13.31 7.19
CA THR A 75 -16.20 -14.60 7.49
C THR A 75 -17.62 -14.56 6.91
N GLY A 76 -17.75 -14.94 5.64
CA GLY A 76 -19.05 -15.27 5.07
C GLY A 76 -19.54 -16.60 5.67
N PRO A 77 -20.80 -16.71 6.13
CA PRO A 77 -21.31 -17.98 6.62
C PRO A 77 -21.41 -18.96 5.46
N SER A 78 -20.64 -20.04 5.54
CA SER A 78 -20.85 -21.24 4.73
C SER A 78 -22.22 -21.81 5.09
N ASN A 79 -23.20 -21.64 4.20
CA ASN A 79 -24.47 -22.35 4.32
C ASN A 79 -24.19 -23.83 3.99
N THR A 80 -24.01 -24.63 5.03
CA THR A 80 -24.13 -26.08 4.97
C THR A 80 -25.58 -26.42 4.65
N THR A 81 -25.83 -26.95 3.47
CA THR A 81 -27.06 -27.71 3.18
C THR A 81 -26.82 -29.17 3.59
N PRO A 82 -27.54 -29.72 4.58
CA PRO A 82 -27.78 -31.15 4.66
C PRO A 82 -29.16 -31.47 4.08
N GLN A 83 -29.15 -32.31 3.04
CA GLN A 83 -30.25 -33.06 2.43
C GLN A 83 -31.49 -32.31 1.92
#